data_AF-A0A8T3QHU5-F1
#
_entry.id   AF-A0A8T3QHU5-F1
#
_cell.length_a   1.000
_cell.length_b   1.000
_cell.length_c   1.000
_cell.angle_alpha   90.00
_cell.angle_beta   90.00
_cell.angle_gamma   90.00
#
_symmetry.space_group_name_H-M   'P 1'
#
loop_
_entity.id
_entity.type
_entity.pdbx_description
1 polymer ?
#
loop_
_entity_poly.entity_id
_entity_poly.type
_entity_poly.pdbx_seq_one_letter_code
_entity_poly.pdbx_strand_id
1 'polypeptide(L)'
;MSCRRIGNSPDEPAARVDREVSAGWHRDPVPARERRIDRARYLAQRTLTRIGEALREGRLMAGLTQAEVAAVAGISRSQVSRIERGRLPSVSYVTLTLVGAVVGLDLPLRAYPGSEPVRDVAQLALLSRFKTVLHPSVRSSDEVPLKVAGDRRAWDRVVTGRGWSIPVEAETRLRDVQALQRRVALKMRDDGVGRMILLVANTRHNRWVLRLHADAFAGAFPMPGREALAALKSGQCPAASAIVLL
;
A
#
# COMPACT_ATOMS: atom_id res chain seq x y z
N MET A 1 79.81 -0.44 43.31
CA MET A 1 78.81 -0.90 44.31
C MET A 1 77.84 0.24 44.58
N SER A 2 76.57 -0.09 44.70
CA SER A 2 75.39 0.74 44.41
C SER A 2 75.28 2.11 45.11
N CYS A 3 74.80 3.10 44.34
CA CYS A 3 73.77 4.09 44.68
C CYS A 3 74.17 5.56 44.41
N ARG A 4 73.38 6.23 43.52
CA ARG A 4 73.12 7.67 43.30
C ARG A 4 72.55 7.78 41.86
N ARG A 5 71.41 8.41 41.55
CA ARG A 5 70.90 9.72 41.94
C ARG A 5 69.36 9.79 41.79
N ILE A 6 68.66 10.33 42.78
CA ILE A 6 68.05 11.69 42.84
C ILE A 6 66.77 11.81 41.99
N GLY A 7 65.65 11.96 42.69
CA GLY A 7 64.42 12.51 42.13
C GLY A 7 64.41 14.04 42.18
N ASN A 8 63.57 14.65 41.36
CA ASN A 8 62.63 15.68 41.77
C ASN A 8 61.63 15.98 40.63
N SER A 9 60.34 15.86 40.98
CA SER A 9 59.16 16.52 40.39
C SER A 9 59.30 18.07 40.41
N PRO A 10 58.37 18.90 39.88
CA PRO A 10 57.01 18.64 39.37
C PRO A 10 56.69 19.36 38.02
N ASP A 11 55.52 19.13 37.43
CA ASP A 11 54.62 20.16 36.85
C ASP A 11 53.51 19.50 36.00
N GLU A 12 52.30 19.51 36.58
CA GLU A 12 51.00 19.96 36.05
C GLU A 12 50.59 19.82 34.56
N PRO A 13 49.26 19.85 34.26
CA PRO A 13 48.56 18.75 33.64
C PRO A 13 48.40 18.93 32.13
N ALA A 14 48.76 17.90 31.35
CA ALA A 14 48.47 17.88 29.92
C ALA A 14 46.96 17.67 29.70
N ALA A 15 46.28 18.77 29.39
CA ALA A 15 44.94 18.83 28.86
C ALA A 15 44.77 17.82 27.71
N ARG A 16 43.97 16.77 27.94
CA ARG A 16 43.49 15.91 26.86
C ARG A 16 42.46 16.69 26.07
N VAL A 17 42.92 17.20 24.94
CA VAL A 17 42.11 17.79 23.86
C VAL A 17 40.99 16.82 23.51
N ASP A 18 39.75 17.27 23.73
CA ASP A 18 38.53 16.68 23.18
C ASP A 18 38.68 16.57 21.67
N ARG A 19 38.91 15.36 21.18
CA ARG A 19 38.74 15.05 19.77
C ARG A 19 37.26 14.80 19.55
N GLU A 20 36.58 15.81 19.00
CA GLU A 20 35.28 15.64 18.35
C GLU A 20 35.38 14.46 17.38
N VAL A 21 34.78 13.34 17.78
CA VAL A 21 34.63 12.16 16.92
C VAL A 21 33.60 12.55 15.86
N SER A 22 34.11 12.93 14.69
CA SER A 22 33.31 13.19 13.50
C SER A 22 32.41 11.98 13.25
N ALA A 23 31.10 12.22 13.21
CA ALA A 23 30.06 11.21 13.00
C ALA A 23 30.37 10.39 11.73
N GLY A 24 30.97 9.22 11.94
CA GLY A 24 31.34 8.29 10.90
C GLY A 24 30.09 7.64 10.31
N TRP A 25 29.74 8.07 9.10
CA TRP A 25 29.11 7.27 8.05
C TRP A 25 28.07 6.26 8.56
N HIS A 26 26.84 6.73 8.80
CA HIS A 26 25.70 5.82 8.77
C HIS A 26 25.68 5.13 7.40
N ARG A 27 25.93 3.82 7.39
CA ARG A 27 25.60 2.96 6.26
C ARG A 27 24.12 3.20 5.95
N ASP A 28 23.84 3.77 4.79
CA ASP A 28 22.50 3.84 4.23
C ASP A 28 21.86 2.43 4.31
N PRO A 29 20.70 2.26 4.96
CA PRO A 29 19.98 1.00 4.87
C PRO A 29 19.44 0.87 3.45
N VAL A 30 20.04 -0.08 2.75
CA VAL A 30 19.76 -0.67 1.43
C VAL A 30 18.29 -0.50 0.97
N PRO A 31 18.05 -0.04 -0.27
CA PRO A 31 16.75 0.50 -0.70
C PRO A 31 15.79 -0.59 -1.21
N ALA A 32 14.51 -0.50 -0.80
CA ALA A 32 13.23 -0.84 -1.48
C ALA A 32 13.02 -2.18 -2.22
N ARG A 33 14.06 -2.92 -2.61
CA ARG A 33 13.99 -4.16 -3.40
C ARG A 33 13.61 -5.37 -2.54
N GLU A 34 13.94 -5.31 -1.26
CA GLU A 34 13.66 -6.36 -0.27
C GLU A 34 12.13 -6.49 0.00
N ARG A 35 11.33 -5.43 -0.13
CA ARG A 35 9.95 -5.43 0.41
C ARG A 35 8.84 -5.99 -0.50
N ARG A 36 9.03 -6.09 -1.81
CA ARG A 36 8.01 -6.67 -2.73
C ARG A 36 8.06 -8.19 -2.78
N ILE A 37 9.28 -8.73 -2.83
CA ILE A 37 9.50 -10.18 -2.87
C ILE A 37 9.11 -10.81 -1.53
N ASP A 38 9.40 -10.16 -0.41
CA ASP A 38 9.03 -10.68 0.92
C ASP A 38 7.52 -10.64 1.16
N ARG A 39 6.84 -9.59 0.68
CA ARG A 39 5.37 -9.54 0.65
C ARG A 39 4.77 -10.62 -0.24
N ALA A 40 5.32 -10.82 -1.44
CA ALA A 40 4.89 -11.87 -2.34
C ALA A 40 5.07 -13.25 -1.69
N ARG A 41 6.19 -13.48 -1.00
CA ARG A 41 6.44 -14.70 -0.21
C ARG A 41 5.42 -14.88 0.92
N TYR A 42 5.10 -13.83 1.69
CA TYR A 42 4.09 -13.88 2.74
C TYR A 42 2.69 -14.20 2.19
N LEU A 43 2.27 -13.53 1.11
CA LEU A 43 0.98 -13.77 0.47
C LEU A 43 0.91 -15.18 -0.15
N ALA A 44 2.00 -15.63 -0.79
CA ALA A 44 2.11 -16.98 -1.32
C ALA A 44 1.97 -18.01 -0.19
N GLN A 45 2.68 -17.84 0.92
CA GLN A 45 2.61 -18.76 2.06
C GLN A 45 1.20 -18.84 2.65
N ARG A 46 0.54 -17.69 2.88
CA ARG A 46 -0.85 -17.65 3.37
C ARG A 46 -1.84 -18.28 2.39
N THR A 47 -1.63 -18.08 1.08
CA THR A 47 -2.47 -18.66 0.02
C THR A 47 -2.29 -20.18 -0.04
N LEU A 48 -1.05 -20.67 0.06
CA LEU A 48 -0.75 -22.10 0.10
C LEU A 48 -1.34 -22.79 1.33
N THR A 49 -1.34 -22.15 2.50
CA THR A 49 -2.03 -22.69 3.69
C THR A 49 -3.52 -22.87 3.44
N ARG A 50 -4.20 -21.84 2.91
CA ARG A 50 -5.64 -21.88 2.63
C ARG A 50 -6.02 -22.91 1.55
N ILE A 51 -5.22 -22.99 0.49
CA ILE A 51 -5.41 -24.01 -0.53
C ILE A 51 -5.24 -25.40 0.10
N GLY A 52 -4.22 -25.60 0.94
CA GLY A 52 -4.00 -26.86 1.65
C GLY A 52 -5.18 -27.27 2.54
N GLU A 53 -5.76 -26.31 3.29
CA GLU A 53 -6.96 -26.53 4.11
C GLU A 53 -8.16 -26.92 3.25
N ALA A 54 -8.44 -26.17 2.17
CA ALA A 54 -9.55 -26.47 1.25
C ALA A 54 -9.39 -27.85 0.58
N LEU A 55 -8.18 -28.20 0.15
CA LEU A 55 -7.89 -29.52 -0.42
C LEU A 55 -8.09 -30.65 0.61
N ARG A 56 -7.71 -30.42 1.87
CA ARG A 56 -7.93 -31.37 2.97
C ARG A 56 -9.42 -31.55 3.25
N GLU A 57 -10.19 -30.47 3.30
CA GLU A 57 -11.64 -30.51 3.50
C GLU A 57 -12.33 -31.24 2.35
N GLY A 58 -12.02 -30.88 1.10
CA GLY A 58 -12.53 -31.57 -0.09
C GLY A 58 -12.21 -33.07 -0.08
N ARG A 59 -10.97 -33.43 0.30
CA ARG A 59 -10.57 -34.83 0.45
C ARG A 59 -11.41 -35.56 1.50
N LEU A 60 -11.61 -34.96 2.67
CA LEU A 60 -12.39 -35.55 3.76
C LEU A 60 -13.87 -35.69 3.39
N MET A 61 -14.44 -34.71 2.70
CA MET A 61 -15.81 -34.77 2.17
C MET A 61 -15.97 -35.88 1.12
N ALA A 62 -14.95 -36.09 0.28
CA ALA A 62 -14.90 -37.17 -0.69
C ALA A 62 -14.60 -38.55 -0.06
N GLY A 63 -14.35 -38.64 1.25
CA GLY A 63 -14.03 -39.89 1.95
C GLY A 63 -12.66 -40.48 1.59
N LEU A 64 -11.78 -39.71 0.95
CA LEU A 64 -10.50 -40.20 0.43
C LEU A 64 -9.38 -40.10 1.47
N THR A 65 -8.46 -41.07 1.43
CA THR A 65 -7.18 -41.02 2.14
C THR A 65 -6.16 -40.20 1.35
N GLN A 66 -5.10 -39.73 2.04
CA GLN A 66 -4.00 -39.05 1.36
C GLN A 66 -3.24 -39.98 0.38
N ALA A 67 -3.31 -41.30 0.56
CA ALA A 67 -2.68 -42.28 -0.32
C ALA A 67 -3.44 -42.44 -1.63
N GLU A 68 -4.77 -42.45 -1.57
CA GLU A 68 -5.62 -42.51 -2.77
C GLU A 68 -5.49 -41.24 -3.61
N VAL A 69 -5.52 -40.06 -2.97
CA VAL A 69 -5.29 -38.80 -3.68
C VAL A 69 -3.92 -38.77 -4.35
N ALA A 70 -2.88 -39.25 -3.64
CA ALA A 70 -1.52 -39.34 -4.16
C ALA A 70 -1.42 -40.24 -5.40
N ALA A 71 -2.05 -41.42 -5.35
CA ALA A 71 -2.04 -42.37 -6.46
C ALA A 71 -2.69 -41.79 -7.73
N VAL A 72 -3.84 -41.12 -7.58
CA VAL A 72 -4.56 -40.53 -8.72
C VAL A 72 -3.85 -39.28 -9.25
N ALA A 73 -3.33 -38.42 -8.37
CA ALA A 73 -2.62 -37.21 -8.76
C ALA A 73 -1.16 -37.45 -9.23
N GLY A 74 -0.67 -38.69 -9.18
CA GLY A 74 0.69 -39.05 -9.62
C GLY A 74 1.81 -38.47 -8.75
N ILE A 75 1.56 -38.29 -7.45
CA ILE A 75 2.53 -37.74 -6.50
C ILE A 75 2.66 -38.61 -5.25
N SER A 76 3.64 -38.34 -4.38
CA SER A 76 3.77 -39.12 -3.13
C SER A 76 2.75 -38.70 -2.07
N ARG A 77 2.31 -39.65 -1.23
CA ARG A 77 1.49 -39.37 -0.03
C ARG A 77 2.11 -38.32 0.90
N SER A 78 3.45 -38.29 0.98
CA SER A 78 4.19 -37.28 1.75
C SER A 78 4.05 -35.87 1.16
N GLN A 79 3.92 -35.74 -0.16
CA GLN A 79 3.67 -34.47 -0.84
C GLN A 79 2.25 -34.01 -0.58
N VAL A 80 1.25 -34.90 -0.69
CA VAL A 80 -0.15 -34.58 -0.32
C VAL A 80 -0.23 -34.06 1.12
N SER A 81 0.40 -34.75 2.07
CA SER A 81 0.45 -34.30 3.48
C SER A 81 1.08 -32.91 3.65
N ARG A 82 2.14 -32.59 2.88
CA ARG A 82 2.80 -31.27 2.97
C ARG A 82 1.97 -30.17 2.29
N ILE A 83 1.31 -30.49 1.17
CA ILE A 83 0.38 -29.60 0.48
C ILE A 83 -0.78 -29.23 1.40
N GLU A 84 -1.44 -30.22 2.02
CA GLU A 84 -2.57 -29.99 2.94
C GLU A 84 -2.22 -29.14 4.16
N ARG A 85 -0.94 -29.12 4.56
CA ARG A 85 -0.44 -28.29 5.68
C ARG A 85 0.13 -26.95 5.23
N GLY A 86 0.13 -26.65 3.93
CA GLY A 86 0.79 -25.47 3.37
C GLY A 86 2.32 -25.44 3.58
N ARG A 87 2.97 -26.58 3.83
CA ARG A 87 4.40 -26.65 4.19
C ARG A 87 5.32 -27.09 3.04
N LEU A 88 4.89 -26.89 1.80
CA LEU A 88 5.73 -27.14 0.62
C LEU A 88 6.27 -25.78 0.11
N PRO A 89 7.57 -25.49 0.24
CA PRO A 89 8.15 -24.20 -0.17
C PRO A 89 8.00 -23.92 -1.67
N SER A 90 7.94 -24.98 -2.48
CA SER A 90 7.75 -24.93 -3.92
C SER A 90 6.84 -26.08 -4.35
N VAL A 91 5.58 -25.77 -4.63
CA VAL A 91 4.62 -26.69 -5.28
C VAL A 91 4.28 -26.12 -6.65
N SER A 92 4.24 -26.97 -7.67
CA SER A 92 3.79 -26.51 -8.99
C SER A 92 2.29 -26.25 -8.98
N TYR A 93 1.84 -25.22 -9.72
CA TYR A 93 0.41 -24.94 -9.89
C TYR A 93 -0.31 -26.15 -10.50
N VAL A 94 0.31 -26.83 -11.46
CA VAL A 94 -0.23 -28.05 -12.10
C VAL A 94 -0.47 -29.17 -11.06
N THR A 95 0.45 -29.37 -10.13
CA THR A 95 0.27 -30.36 -9.06
C THR A 95 -0.91 -29.99 -8.16
N LEU A 96 -1.06 -28.71 -7.80
CA LEU A 96 -2.21 -28.26 -7.00
C LEU A 96 -3.53 -28.48 -7.74
N THR A 97 -3.60 -28.18 -9.04
CA THR A 97 -4.83 -28.37 -9.83
C THR A 97 -5.18 -29.84 -10.00
N LEU A 98 -4.18 -30.73 -10.19
CA LEU A 98 -4.42 -32.17 -10.24
C LEU A 98 -4.98 -32.70 -8.91
N VAL A 99 -4.40 -32.31 -7.78
CA VAL A 99 -4.91 -32.69 -6.46
C VAL A 99 -6.32 -32.11 -6.24
N GLY A 100 -6.55 -30.86 -6.66
CA GLY A 100 -7.87 -30.23 -6.65
C GLY A 100 -8.91 -31.03 -7.42
N ALA A 101 -8.61 -31.39 -8.67
CA ALA A 101 -9.52 -32.16 -9.52
C ALA A 101 -9.91 -33.52 -8.89
N VAL A 102 -8.96 -34.20 -8.23
CA VAL A 102 -9.24 -35.48 -7.53
C VAL A 102 -10.24 -35.32 -6.39
N VAL A 103 -10.26 -34.16 -5.74
CA VAL A 103 -11.17 -33.87 -4.61
C VAL A 103 -12.39 -33.03 -5.02
N GLY A 104 -12.60 -32.83 -6.33
CA GLY A 104 -13.75 -32.08 -6.86
C GLY A 104 -13.62 -30.56 -6.78
N LEU A 105 -12.41 -30.01 -6.73
CA LEU A 105 -12.13 -28.58 -6.65
C LEU A 105 -11.38 -28.06 -7.87
N ASP A 106 -11.89 -26.97 -8.45
CA ASP A 106 -11.19 -26.18 -9.45
C ASP A 106 -10.39 -25.05 -8.80
N LEU A 107 -9.10 -24.92 -9.15
CA LEU A 107 -8.21 -23.89 -8.61
C LEU A 107 -7.86 -22.85 -9.70
N PRO A 108 -8.75 -21.91 -10.07
CA PRO A 108 -8.47 -20.93 -11.11
C PRO A 108 -7.38 -19.94 -10.67
N LEU A 109 -6.38 -19.72 -11.52
CA LEU A 109 -5.36 -18.69 -11.30
C LEU A 109 -5.77 -17.39 -11.99
N ARG A 110 -5.93 -16.32 -11.21
CA ARG A 110 -6.20 -14.96 -11.72
C ARG A 110 -5.13 -14.00 -11.23
N ALA A 111 -4.49 -13.29 -12.15
CA ALA A 111 -3.60 -12.20 -11.83
C ALA A 111 -4.44 -10.93 -11.63
N TYR A 112 -4.26 -10.29 -10.47
CA TYR A 112 -4.79 -8.96 -10.22
C TYR A 112 -3.62 -7.98 -10.13
N PRO A 113 -3.79 -6.71 -10.54
CA PRO A 113 -2.83 -5.67 -10.21
C PRO A 113 -2.58 -5.71 -8.69
N GLY A 114 -1.33 -5.88 -8.28
CA GLY A 114 -0.97 -5.95 -6.86
C GLY A 114 -1.29 -4.63 -6.19
N SER A 115 -2.47 -4.51 -5.57
CA SER A 115 -2.83 -3.36 -4.74
C SER A 115 -2.19 -3.53 -3.36
N GLU A 116 -1.23 -2.67 -3.05
CA GLU A 116 -0.66 -2.58 -1.71
C GLU A 116 -1.58 -1.78 -0.76
N PRO A 117 -1.80 -2.18 0.51
CA PRO A 117 -1.99 -1.22 1.59
C PRO A 117 -0.60 -0.88 2.14
N VAL A 118 0.20 -0.27 1.27
CA VAL A 118 1.27 0.69 1.55
C VAL A 118 1.14 1.61 0.36
N ARG A 119 0.58 2.81 0.56
CA ARG A 119 0.40 3.79 -0.50
C ARG A 119 1.67 3.90 -1.36
N ASP A 120 1.51 4.03 -2.67
CA ASP A 120 2.61 4.34 -3.58
C ASP A 120 3.39 5.54 -3.00
N VAL A 121 4.72 5.45 -2.89
CA VAL A 121 5.57 6.55 -2.37
C VAL A 121 5.24 7.86 -3.07
N ALA A 122 4.91 7.80 -4.37
CA ALA A 122 4.46 8.96 -5.13
C ALA A 122 3.08 9.50 -4.67
N GLN A 123 2.16 8.61 -4.27
CA GLN A 123 0.84 8.98 -3.76
C GLN A 123 0.96 9.59 -2.35
N LEU A 124 1.81 9.02 -1.48
CA LEU A 124 2.16 9.63 -0.19
C LEU A 124 2.80 11.00 -0.36
N ALA A 125 3.76 11.13 -1.29
CA ALA A 125 4.40 12.41 -1.58
C ALA A 125 3.39 13.43 -2.11
N LEU A 126 2.46 13.02 -2.98
CA LEU A 126 1.38 13.86 -3.49
C LEU A 126 0.44 14.32 -2.37
N LEU A 127 -0.01 13.40 -1.51
CA LEU A 127 -0.83 13.72 -0.34
C LEU A 127 -0.06 14.63 0.63
N SER A 128 1.22 14.41 0.89
CA SER A 128 2.03 15.29 1.74
C SER A 128 2.13 16.70 1.18
N ARG A 129 2.39 16.87 -0.13
CA ARG A 129 2.37 18.18 -0.81
C ARG A 129 1.00 18.85 -0.74
N PHE A 130 -0.07 18.07 -0.82
CA PHE A 130 -1.41 18.60 -0.63
C PHE A 130 -1.66 19.07 0.81
N LYS A 131 -1.16 18.35 1.81
CA LYS A 131 -1.27 18.77 3.22
C LYS A 131 -0.58 20.12 3.47
N THR A 132 0.58 20.34 2.87
CA THR A 132 1.36 21.59 3.07
C THR A 132 0.68 22.83 2.50
N VAL A 133 -0.27 22.68 1.58
CA VAL A 133 -1.01 23.81 0.99
C VAL A 133 -2.36 24.07 1.65
N LEU A 134 -2.78 23.25 2.62
CA LEU A 134 -4.02 23.48 3.35
C LEU A 134 -3.85 24.64 4.33
N HIS A 135 -4.89 25.43 4.52
CA HIS A 135 -4.93 26.42 5.59
C HIS A 135 -4.77 25.73 6.96
N PRO A 136 -4.10 26.35 7.96
CA PRO A 136 -3.91 25.75 9.29
C PRO A 136 -5.21 25.37 10.03
N SER A 137 -6.34 26.00 9.69
CA SER A 137 -7.65 25.66 10.24
C SER A 137 -8.29 24.41 9.64
N VAL A 138 -7.73 23.87 8.55
CA VAL A 138 -8.21 22.68 7.85
C VAL A 138 -7.42 21.47 8.35
N ARG A 139 -8.12 20.58 9.05
CA ARG A 139 -7.54 19.31 9.52
C ARG A 139 -7.58 18.28 8.38
N SER A 140 -6.71 17.30 8.45
CA SER A 140 -6.70 16.16 7.52
C SER A 140 -6.60 14.84 8.28
N SER A 141 -7.35 13.84 7.81
CA SER A 141 -7.32 12.46 8.28
C SER A 141 -7.10 11.53 7.10
N ASP A 142 -6.26 10.53 7.28
CA ASP A 142 -5.81 9.62 6.22
C ASP A 142 -6.50 8.26 6.36
N GLU A 143 -6.79 7.60 5.23
CA GLU A 143 -7.41 6.26 5.18
C GLU A 143 -8.74 6.19 5.94
N VAL A 144 -9.62 7.15 5.70
CA VAL A 144 -10.90 7.27 6.40
C VAL A 144 -11.89 6.25 5.83
N PRO A 145 -12.35 5.26 6.61
CA PRO A 145 -13.31 4.27 6.14
C PRO A 145 -14.62 4.92 5.69
N LEU A 146 -15.28 4.31 4.70
CA LEU A 146 -16.63 4.71 4.32
C LEU A 146 -17.60 4.42 5.49
N LYS A 147 -18.67 5.19 5.60
CA LYS A 147 -19.67 5.08 6.69
C LYS A 147 -20.56 3.84 6.61
N VAL A 148 -20.34 2.97 5.63
CA VAL A 148 -21.13 1.76 5.41
C VAL A 148 -20.59 0.62 6.29
N ALA A 149 -21.44 0.09 7.17
CA ALA A 149 -21.06 -0.99 8.09
C ALA A 149 -20.54 -2.23 7.34
N GLY A 150 -19.36 -2.72 7.74
CA GLY A 150 -18.71 -3.89 7.13
C GLY A 150 -17.97 -3.63 5.82
N ASP A 151 -18.05 -2.41 5.27
CA ASP A 151 -17.27 -2.02 4.10
C ASP A 151 -15.81 -1.75 4.48
N ARG A 152 -14.89 -2.25 3.66
CA ARG A 152 -13.43 -2.10 3.85
C ARG A 152 -12.84 -0.99 2.99
N ARG A 153 -13.65 -0.33 2.16
CA ARG A 153 -13.23 0.80 1.34
C ARG A 153 -13.00 2.02 2.24
N ALA A 154 -12.00 2.82 1.88
CA ALA A 154 -11.67 4.08 2.53
C ALA A 154 -11.40 5.18 1.50
N TRP A 155 -11.55 6.43 1.92
CA TRP A 155 -11.01 7.60 1.24
C TRP A 155 -9.52 7.72 1.55
N ASP A 156 -8.69 8.07 0.56
CA ASP A 156 -7.26 8.29 0.80
C ASP A 156 -7.04 9.37 1.87
N ARG A 157 -7.82 10.45 1.80
CA ARG A 157 -7.84 11.50 2.81
C ARG A 157 -9.21 12.15 2.91
N VAL A 158 -9.56 12.62 4.11
CA VAL A 158 -10.66 13.58 4.32
C VAL A 158 -10.08 14.85 4.91
N VAL A 159 -10.41 15.99 4.31
CA VAL A 159 -10.10 17.31 4.85
C VAL A 159 -11.33 17.90 5.53
N THR A 160 -11.13 18.51 6.70
CA THR A 160 -12.23 18.98 7.56
C THR A 160 -11.95 20.41 8.00
N GLY A 161 -12.87 21.32 7.69
CA GLY A 161 -12.87 22.69 8.18
C GLY A 161 -14.05 22.95 9.13
N ARG A 162 -14.39 24.24 9.34
CA ARG A 162 -15.51 24.62 10.22
C ARG A 162 -16.85 24.26 9.57
N GLY A 163 -17.48 23.19 10.03
CA GLY A 163 -18.81 22.76 9.59
C GLY A 163 -18.83 22.03 8.24
N TRP A 164 -17.68 21.59 7.73
CA TRP A 164 -17.61 20.88 6.46
C TRP A 164 -16.49 19.84 6.45
N SER A 165 -16.70 18.77 5.68
CA SER A 165 -15.68 17.77 5.33
C SER A 165 -15.75 17.47 3.85
N ILE A 166 -14.59 17.22 3.24
CA ILE A 166 -14.48 16.83 1.82
C ILE A 166 -13.49 15.66 1.70
N PRO A 167 -13.92 14.54 1.10
CA PRO A 167 -13.01 13.45 0.76
C PRO A 167 -12.11 13.79 -0.43
N VAL A 168 -10.93 13.20 -0.42
CA VAL A 168 -9.85 13.38 -1.38
C VAL A 168 -9.35 12.02 -1.81
N GLU A 169 -9.27 11.77 -3.12
CA GLU A 169 -8.59 10.60 -3.71
C GLU A 169 -7.38 11.08 -4.51
N ALA A 170 -6.25 10.39 -4.35
CA ALA A 170 -4.99 10.78 -4.96
C ALA A 170 -4.60 9.84 -6.11
N GLU A 171 -4.35 10.41 -7.28
CA GLU A 171 -3.95 9.69 -8.50
C GLU A 171 -2.60 10.20 -9.02
N THR A 172 -1.57 9.35 -8.96
CA THR A 172 -0.23 9.70 -9.45
C THR A 172 -0.13 9.61 -10.97
N ARG A 173 -0.92 8.73 -11.58
CA ARG A 173 -0.94 8.54 -13.04
C ARG A 173 -2.33 8.14 -13.53
N LEU A 174 -2.91 8.98 -14.38
CA LEU A 174 -4.18 8.68 -15.05
C LEU A 174 -3.96 7.66 -16.17
N ARG A 175 -4.68 6.54 -16.12
CA ARG A 175 -4.64 5.49 -17.16
C ARG A 175 -6.02 5.33 -17.80
N ASP A 176 -6.95 4.79 -17.03
CA ASP A 176 -8.34 4.58 -17.45
C ASP A 176 -9.23 5.60 -16.75
N VAL A 177 -9.57 6.66 -17.48
CA VAL A 177 -10.40 7.76 -16.99
C VAL A 177 -11.81 7.27 -16.65
N GLN A 178 -12.40 6.41 -17.49
CA GLN A 178 -13.76 5.94 -17.27
C GLN A 178 -13.84 5.03 -16.04
N ALA A 179 -12.89 4.12 -15.86
CA ALA A 179 -12.83 3.27 -14.68
C ALA A 179 -12.61 4.08 -13.40
N LEU A 180 -11.73 5.11 -13.45
CA LEU A 180 -11.52 6.03 -12.34
C LEU A 180 -12.83 6.74 -11.95
N GLN A 181 -13.55 7.28 -12.92
CA GLN A 181 -14.83 7.96 -12.69
C GLN A 181 -15.87 7.04 -12.06
N ARG A 182 -16.03 5.83 -12.60
CA ARG A 182 -16.96 4.83 -12.02
C ARG A 182 -16.61 4.50 -10.58
N ARG A 183 -15.32 4.30 -10.28
CA ARG A 183 -14.85 4.00 -8.91
C ARG A 183 -15.14 5.15 -7.95
N VAL A 184 -14.81 6.39 -8.33
CA VAL A 184 -15.04 7.56 -7.47
C VAL A 184 -16.53 7.82 -7.28
N ALA A 185 -17.33 7.74 -8.35
CA ALA A 185 -18.78 7.93 -8.28
C ALA A 185 -19.45 6.90 -7.36
N LEU A 186 -19.04 5.63 -7.43
CA LEU A 186 -19.52 4.58 -6.52
C LEU A 186 -19.16 4.88 -5.06
N LYS A 187 -17.91 5.28 -4.77
CA LYS A 187 -17.52 5.69 -3.41
C LYS A 187 -18.36 6.87 -2.92
N MET A 188 -18.57 7.89 -3.77
CA MET A 188 -19.35 9.07 -3.40
C MET A 188 -20.79 8.72 -3.05
N ARG A 189 -21.43 7.89 -3.90
CA ARG A 189 -22.80 7.42 -3.69
C ARG A 189 -22.93 6.63 -2.40
N ASP A 190 -22.03 5.66 -2.19
CA ASP A 190 -22.11 4.73 -1.07
C ASP A 190 -21.78 5.43 0.28
N ASP A 191 -20.92 6.46 0.27
CA ASP A 191 -20.61 7.26 1.47
C ASP A 191 -21.56 8.45 1.69
N GLY A 192 -22.46 8.71 0.74
CA GLY A 192 -23.43 9.81 0.80
C GLY A 192 -22.81 11.21 0.72
N VAL A 193 -21.65 11.36 0.05
CA VAL A 193 -20.95 12.64 -0.08
C VAL A 193 -21.32 13.37 -1.37
N GLY A 194 -21.69 14.65 -1.25
CA GLY A 194 -22.09 15.47 -2.41
C GLY A 194 -20.94 16.07 -3.21
N ARG A 195 -19.72 16.08 -2.67
CA ARG A 195 -18.54 16.69 -3.31
C ARG A 195 -17.25 16.00 -2.89
N MET A 196 -16.25 15.97 -3.78
CA MET A 196 -14.94 15.40 -3.51
C MET A 196 -13.83 16.06 -4.32
N ILE A 197 -12.58 15.91 -3.89
CA ILE A 197 -11.40 16.39 -4.63
C ILE A 197 -10.63 15.21 -5.22
N LEU A 198 -10.53 15.18 -6.55
CA LEU A 198 -9.59 14.28 -7.22
C LEU A 198 -8.23 14.98 -7.30
N LEU A 199 -7.29 14.57 -6.45
CA LEU A 199 -5.95 15.11 -6.40
C LEU A 199 -5.06 14.34 -7.39
N VAL A 200 -4.53 15.01 -8.40
CA VAL A 200 -3.76 14.39 -9.47
C VAL A 200 -2.33 14.93 -9.48
N ALA A 201 -1.33 14.06 -9.67
CA ALA A 201 0.04 14.52 -9.80
C ALA A 201 0.21 15.41 -11.05
N ASN A 202 0.90 16.54 -10.93
CA ASN A 202 1.07 17.52 -12.00
C ASN A 202 2.16 17.10 -13.02
N THR A 203 1.89 16.04 -13.78
CA THR A 203 2.79 15.54 -14.83
C THR A 203 2.31 15.95 -16.23
N ARG A 204 3.23 15.98 -17.21
CA ARG A 204 2.87 16.23 -18.62
C ARG A 204 1.80 15.25 -19.12
N HIS A 205 1.94 13.97 -18.76
CA HIS A 205 0.99 12.90 -19.08
C HIS A 205 -0.40 13.21 -18.51
N ASN A 206 -0.50 13.47 -17.21
CA ASN A 206 -1.80 13.72 -16.57
C ASN A 206 -2.48 14.98 -17.13
N ARG A 207 -1.71 16.06 -17.37
CA ARG A 207 -2.25 17.26 -18.02
C ARG A 207 -2.80 16.98 -19.41
N TRP A 208 -2.12 16.13 -20.19
CA TRP A 208 -2.59 15.74 -21.51
C TRP A 208 -3.88 14.89 -21.44
N VAL A 209 -3.92 13.88 -20.57
CA VAL A 209 -5.12 13.04 -20.36
C VAL A 209 -6.32 13.89 -19.92
N LEU A 210 -6.14 14.81 -18.98
CA LEU A 210 -7.24 15.68 -18.51
C LEU A 210 -7.76 16.61 -19.60
N ARG A 211 -6.89 17.11 -20.49
CA ARG A 211 -7.32 17.92 -21.64
C ARG A 211 -8.08 17.09 -22.67
N LEU A 212 -7.60 15.88 -22.96
CA LEU A 212 -8.23 14.98 -23.92
C LEU A 212 -9.62 14.53 -23.46
N HIS A 213 -9.83 14.40 -22.15
CA HIS A 213 -11.09 13.93 -21.55
C HIS A 213 -11.80 15.01 -20.72
N ALA A 214 -11.64 16.30 -21.08
CA ALA A 214 -12.23 17.40 -20.33
C ALA A 214 -13.75 17.25 -20.20
N ASP A 215 -14.44 16.90 -21.29
CA ASP A 215 -15.89 16.72 -21.32
C ASP A 215 -16.36 15.57 -20.40
N ALA A 216 -15.58 14.49 -20.34
CA ALA A 216 -15.90 13.36 -19.47
C ALA A 216 -15.89 13.79 -17.99
N PHE A 217 -14.99 14.68 -17.60
CA PHE A 217 -14.87 15.14 -16.22
C PHE A 217 -15.77 16.34 -15.88
N ALA A 218 -16.22 17.12 -16.86
CA ALA A 218 -16.96 18.35 -16.65
C ALA A 218 -18.23 18.17 -15.79
N GLY A 219 -18.97 17.08 -15.99
CA GLY A 219 -20.17 16.79 -15.19
C GLY A 219 -19.87 16.39 -13.74
N ALA A 220 -18.80 15.64 -13.51
CA ALA A 220 -18.46 15.12 -12.17
C ALA A 220 -17.58 16.09 -11.35
N PHE A 221 -16.81 16.95 -12.02
CA PHE A 221 -15.88 17.90 -11.43
C PHE A 221 -16.04 19.30 -12.05
N PRO A 222 -17.17 19.97 -11.79
CA PRO A 222 -17.51 21.22 -12.44
C PRO A 222 -16.67 22.42 -11.96
N MET A 223 -16.04 22.32 -10.78
CA MET A 223 -15.25 23.42 -10.23
C MET A 223 -13.80 23.40 -10.76
N PRO A 224 -13.26 24.53 -11.24
CA PRO A 224 -11.86 24.63 -11.62
C PRO A 224 -10.92 24.32 -10.45
N GLY A 225 -9.94 23.43 -10.66
CA GLY A 225 -9.02 22.98 -9.62
C GLY A 225 -8.26 24.10 -8.90
N ARG A 226 -7.91 25.16 -9.62
CA ARG A 226 -7.23 26.34 -9.06
C ARG A 226 -8.09 27.07 -8.02
N GLU A 227 -9.40 27.14 -8.24
CA GLU A 227 -10.35 27.81 -7.35
C GLU A 227 -10.60 26.94 -6.12
N ALA A 228 -10.73 25.62 -6.30
CA ALA A 228 -10.84 24.69 -5.18
C ALA A 228 -9.58 24.74 -4.29
N LEU A 229 -8.39 24.79 -4.90
CA LEU A 229 -7.14 24.91 -4.16
C LEU A 229 -7.02 26.26 -3.44
N ALA A 230 -7.47 27.37 -4.05
CA ALA A 230 -7.50 28.68 -3.42
C ALA A 230 -8.44 28.70 -2.20
N ALA A 231 -9.66 28.14 -2.34
CA ALA A 231 -10.60 28.01 -1.22
C ALA A 231 -9.97 27.25 -0.05
N LEU A 232 -9.33 26.11 -0.32
CA LEU A 232 -8.66 25.32 0.72
C LEU A 232 -7.48 26.04 1.38
N LYS A 233 -6.69 26.80 0.60
CA LYS A 233 -5.60 27.65 1.11
C LYS A 233 -6.12 28.77 2.03
N SER A 234 -7.35 29.23 1.80
CA SER A 234 -8.05 30.22 2.64
C SER A 234 -8.91 29.60 3.74
N GLY A 235 -8.90 28.28 3.91
CA GLY A 235 -9.69 27.57 4.92
C GLY A 235 -11.19 27.51 4.64
N GLN A 236 -11.59 27.84 3.42
CA GLN A 236 -12.96 27.83 2.94
C GLN A 236 -13.30 26.48 2.32
N CYS A 237 -14.60 26.16 2.30
CA CYS A 237 -15.10 24.96 1.67
C CYS A 237 -15.19 25.14 0.15
N PRO A 238 -14.57 24.27 -0.67
CA PRO A 238 -14.85 24.20 -2.10
C PRO A 238 -16.35 24.10 -2.42
N ALA A 239 -16.80 24.88 -3.39
CA ALA A 239 -18.22 24.98 -3.76
C ALA A 239 -18.74 23.70 -4.43
N ALA A 240 -17.90 22.99 -5.18
CA ALA A 240 -18.24 21.72 -5.83
C ALA A 240 -17.02 20.80 -5.96
N SER A 241 -17.22 19.61 -6.52
CA SER A 241 -16.13 18.67 -6.83
C SER A 241 -15.14 19.29 -7.82
N ALA A 242 -13.85 19.02 -7.61
CA ALA A 242 -12.77 19.58 -8.43
C ALA A 242 -11.63 18.58 -8.65
N ILE A 243 -10.94 18.73 -9.78
CA ILE A 243 -9.66 18.05 -10.05
C ILE A 243 -8.52 19.02 -9.74
N VAL A 244 -7.69 18.71 -8.74
CA VAL A 244 -6.56 19.55 -8.32
C VAL A 244 -5.25 18.93 -8.79
N LEU A 245 -4.41 19.70 -9.47
CA LEU A 245 -3.08 19.26 -9.93
C LEU A 245 -1.98 19.76 -8.99
N LEU A 246 -1.14 18.86 -8.46
CA LEU A 246 0.03 19.17 -7.62
C LEU A 246 1.28 18.37 -7.98
#